data_AF-A0A7K4CVJ5-F1
#
_entry.id   AF-A0A7K4CVJ5-F1
#
_cell.length_a   1.000
_cell.length_b   1.000
_cell.length_c   1.000
_cell.angle_alpha   90.00
_cell.angle_beta   90.00
_cell.angle_gamma   90.00
#
_symmetry.space_group_name_H-M   'P 1'
#
loop_
_entity.id
_entity.type
_entity.pdbx_description
1 polymer ?
#
loop_
_entity_poly.entity_id
_entity_poly.type
_entity_poly.pdbx_seq_one_letter_code
_entity_poly.pdbx_strand_id
1 'polypeptide(L)'
;MEKSRFHIPSKVFDRKVVIRLKDRICETPNELFASSLFEKVLASAIKDLERRKSVILHMFKKDTITQHDIELLKSVLKYLVKMPLDLIPNLVKGSEVLVENKDYLFQFIEFLYNYWRHYDRFIICNAAGDPLDERPYRTFHNTIEKLTHVVRGVYRDIQENITGDHPNVYRQVRAGAEIATIAMPKEVPMPQFYSEKLAEIPIIRQVLLNPPLVIYQPNNKRSGQFVKVVKNPMDYVEIDPDEWLCYPAKVGELVILAYFHEKFYELGFSLANLFEIATDEDLAKKPQGIYMFGVNKTFIDGLGSFPTIFYDDKDNGMVV
;
A
#
# COMPACT_ATOMS: atom_id res chain seq x y z
N MET A 1 22.71 19.02 -13.82
CA MET A 1 22.24 17.65 -14.07
C MET A 1 21.17 17.31 -13.05
N GLU A 2 19.90 17.51 -13.39
CA GLU A 2 18.77 17.09 -12.58
C GLU A 2 18.82 15.57 -12.39
N LYS A 3 19.04 15.12 -11.14
CA LYS A 3 18.84 13.72 -10.79
C LYS A 3 17.35 13.44 -10.94
N SER A 4 16.98 12.77 -12.02
CA SER A 4 15.65 12.19 -12.22
C SER A 4 15.26 11.45 -10.93
N ARG A 5 14.35 12.04 -10.16
CA ARG A 5 13.81 11.42 -8.95
C ARG A 5 12.96 10.25 -9.42
N PHE A 6 13.31 9.04 -8.98
CA PHE A 6 12.47 7.87 -9.21
C PHE A 6 11.18 8.05 -8.39
N HIS A 7 10.14 8.57 -9.01
CA HIS A 7 8.87 8.83 -8.35
C HIS A 7 8.00 7.58 -8.40
N ILE A 8 7.69 7.04 -7.22
CA ILE A 8 6.74 5.96 -7.05
C ILE A 8 5.47 6.60 -6.44
N PRO A 9 4.37 6.73 -7.21
CA PRO A 9 3.11 7.21 -6.67
C PRO A 9 2.71 6.36 -5.47
N SER A 10 2.70 6.99 -4.30
CA SER A 10 2.47 6.30 -3.05
C SER A 10 1.80 7.21 -2.03
N LYS A 11 0.82 6.64 -1.33
CA LYS A 11 0.15 7.24 -0.17
C LYS A 11 0.58 6.47 1.08
N VAL A 12 0.95 7.21 2.11
CA VAL A 12 1.25 6.67 3.44
C VAL A 12 0.29 7.35 4.41
N PHE A 13 -0.56 6.56 5.06
CA PHE A 13 -1.55 7.05 6.00
C PHE A 13 -1.89 5.95 7.01
N ASP A 14 -2.20 6.34 8.25
CA ASP A 14 -2.39 5.42 9.37
C ASP A 14 -1.25 4.38 9.47
N ARG A 15 -1.59 3.09 9.35
CA ARG A 15 -0.66 1.97 9.28
C ARG A 15 -0.57 1.38 7.87
N LYS A 16 -0.90 2.14 6.83
CA LYS A 16 -0.97 1.67 5.45
C LYS A 16 0.03 2.37 4.55
N VAL A 17 0.57 1.60 3.61
CA VAL A 17 1.34 2.13 2.48
C VAL A 17 0.66 1.60 1.22
N VAL A 18 0.08 2.50 0.43
CA VAL A 18 -0.53 2.18 -0.86
C VAL A 18 0.41 2.67 -1.95
N ILE A 19 0.90 1.74 -2.77
CA ILE A 19 1.80 2.00 -3.88
C ILE A 19 1.01 1.76 -5.17
N ARG A 20 0.92 2.77 -6.03
CA ARG A 20 0.28 2.66 -7.35
C ARG A 20 1.35 2.55 -8.42
N LEU A 21 1.29 1.47 -9.20
CA LEU A 21 2.24 1.16 -10.26
C LEU A 21 1.55 1.24 -11.63
N LYS A 22 2.29 1.71 -12.64
CA LYS A 22 1.93 1.54 -14.05
C LYS A 22 2.79 0.44 -14.66
N ASP A 23 4.12 0.60 -14.63
CA ASP A 23 5.01 -0.31 -15.36
C ASP A 23 6.02 -1.05 -14.46
N ARG A 24 6.63 -0.35 -13.50
CA ARG A 24 7.73 -0.93 -12.69
C ARG A 24 7.80 -0.38 -11.27
N ILE A 25 8.38 -1.19 -10.39
CA ILE A 25 8.79 -0.80 -9.03
C ILE A 25 10.31 -0.61 -8.97
N CYS A 26 10.84 -0.18 -7.82
CA CYS A 26 12.29 -0.17 -7.61
C CYS A 26 12.85 -1.61 -7.60
N GLU A 27 13.81 -1.87 -8.49
CA GLU A 27 14.45 -3.17 -8.65
C GLU A 27 15.91 -3.17 -8.15
N THR A 28 16.45 -2.01 -7.79
CA THR A 28 17.83 -1.88 -7.29
C THR A 28 17.90 -1.07 -5.99
N PRO A 29 18.95 -1.27 -5.15
CA PRO A 29 19.20 -0.42 -3.99
C PRO A 29 19.25 1.07 -4.30
N ASN A 30 19.88 1.43 -5.43
CA ASN A 30 19.99 2.81 -5.88
C ASN A 30 18.61 3.44 -6.13
N GLU A 31 17.71 2.71 -6.79
CA GLU A 31 16.33 3.14 -7.03
C GLU A 31 15.53 3.23 -5.72
N LEU A 32 15.71 2.28 -4.80
CA LEU A 32 15.08 2.30 -3.49
C LEU A 32 15.42 3.59 -2.74
N PHE A 33 16.72 3.93 -2.61
CA PHE A 33 17.15 5.15 -1.94
C PHE A 33 16.82 6.42 -2.72
N ALA A 34 16.66 6.34 -4.04
CA ALA A 34 16.21 7.47 -4.85
C ALA A 34 14.70 7.70 -4.74
N SER A 35 13.94 6.71 -4.26
CA SER A 35 12.49 6.79 -4.18
C SER A 35 12.01 7.83 -3.17
N SER A 36 10.95 8.56 -3.54
CA SER A 36 10.29 9.48 -2.63
C SER A 36 9.60 8.77 -1.45
N LEU A 37 9.20 7.51 -1.63
CA LEU A 37 8.61 6.70 -0.56
C LEU A 37 9.62 6.39 0.53
N PHE A 38 10.84 5.97 0.17
CA PHE A 38 11.91 5.72 1.14
C PHE A 38 12.21 6.98 1.97
N GLU A 39 12.27 8.14 1.33
CA GLU A 39 12.52 9.42 2.01
C GLU A 39 11.41 9.76 3.03
N LYS A 40 10.14 9.59 2.64
CA LYS A 40 9.00 9.77 3.55
C LYS A 40 9.05 8.80 4.74
N VAL A 41 9.37 7.53 4.49
CA VAL A 41 9.47 6.51 5.54
C VAL A 41 10.63 6.81 6.49
N LEU A 42 11.81 7.17 5.96
CA LEU A 42 12.98 7.53 6.75
C LEU A 42 12.70 8.74 7.65
N ALA A 43 12.14 9.81 7.08
CA ALA A 43 11.79 11.01 7.84
C ALA A 43 10.73 10.72 8.92
N SER A 44 9.72 9.90 8.60
CA SER A 44 8.68 9.51 9.57
C SER A 44 9.23 8.62 10.69
N ALA A 45 10.16 7.72 10.38
CA ALA A 45 10.83 6.88 11.37
C ALA A 45 11.66 7.72 12.35
N ILE A 46 12.42 8.68 11.84
CA ILE A 46 13.19 9.62 12.68
C ILE A 46 12.26 10.43 13.57
N LYS A 47 11.18 10.98 13.02
CA LYS A 47 10.18 11.74 13.78
C LYS A 47 9.50 10.90 14.87
N ASP A 48 9.25 9.62 14.62
CA ASP A 48 8.73 8.70 15.64
C ASP A 48 9.75 8.48 16.78
N LEU A 49 11.03 8.34 16.47
CA LEU A 49 12.10 8.24 17.48
C LEU A 49 12.27 9.54 18.28
N GLU A 50 12.15 10.71 17.64
CA GLU A 50 12.22 12.02 18.30
C GLU A 50 11.07 12.17 19.30
N ARG A 51 9.84 11.84 18.89
CA ARG A 51 8.66 11.86 19.77
C ARG A 51 8.83 10.95 20.99
N ARG A 52 9.50 9.82 20.83
CA ARG A 52 9.78 8.85 21.91
C ARG A 52 11.00 9.21 22.74
N LYS A 53 11.76 10.26 22.38
CA LYS A 53 13.06 10.61 22.98
C LYS A 53 14.01 9.40 23.01
N SER A 54 14.07 8.68 21.90
CA SER A 54 14.85 7.44 21.81
C SER A 54 16.35 7.71 21.84
N VAL A 55 17.07 6.93 22.66
CA VAL A 55 18.54 6.95 22.75
C VAL A 55 19.23 6.60 21.43
N ILE A 56 18.55 5.91 20.50
CA ILE A 56 19.06 5.58 19.17
C ILE A 56 19.48 6.86 18.41
N LEU A 57 18.76 7.98 18.62
CA LEU A 57 19.05 9.25 17.97
C LEU A 57 20.32 9.92 18.47
N HIS A 58 20.94 9.44 19.55
CA HIS A 58 22.26 9.92 19.99
C HIS A 58 23.34 9.72 18.93
N MET A 59 23.12 8.87 17.91
CA MET A 59 23.98 8.79 16.72
C MET A 59 24.15 10.14 15.99
N PHE A 60 23.21 11.08 16.13
CA PHE A 60 23.33 12.40 15.52
C PHE A 60 24.10 13.41 16.39
N LYS A 61 24.40 13.08 17.66
CA LYS A 61 25.05 13.94 18.66
C LYS A 61 24.42 15.33 18.82
N LYS A 62 23.10 15.43 18.66
CA LYS A 62 22.34 16.67 18.80
C LYS A 62 20.89 16.38 19.18
N ASP A 63 20.21 17.40 19.69
CA ASP A 63 18.84 17.30 20.19
C ASP A 63 17.77 17.44 19.10
N THR A 64 18.10 18.04 17.96
CA THR A 64 17.14 18.29 16.85
C THR A 64 17.72 17.83 15.53
N ILE A 65 16.99 17.00 14.80
CA ILE A 65 17.46 16.44 13.53
C ILE A 65 16.88 17.28 12.38
N THR A 66 17.77 17.87 11.59
CA THR A 66 17.39 18.71 10.45
C THR A 66 17.25 17.88 9.18
N GLN A 67 16.63 18.46 8.15
CA GLN A 67 16.53 17.81 6.83
C GLN A 67 17.92 17.48 6.25
N HIS A 68 18.93 18.32 6.50
CA HIS A 68 20.30 18.08 6.06
C HIS A 68 20.88 16.79 6.66
N ASP A 69 20.54 16.49 7.91
CA ASP A 69 21.00 15.31 8.61
C ASP A 69 20.34 14.03 8.08
N ILE A 70 19.07 14.13 7.70
CA ILE A 70 18.34 13.04 7.03
C ILE A 70 18.99 12.75 5.66
N GLU A 71 19.37 13.79 4.92
CA GLU A 71 20.08 13.66 3.64
C GLU A 71 21.48 13.08 3.80
N LEU A 72 22.21 13.48 4.84
CA LEU A 72 23.51 12.93 5.21
C LEU A 72 23.38 11.44 5.53
N LEU A 73 22.44 11.06 6.40
CA LEU A 73 22.17 9.67 6.73
C LEU A 73 21.80 8.87 5.48
N LYS A 74 20.87 9.37 4.64
CA LYS A 74 20.51 8.73 3.37
C LYS A 74 21.72 8.54 2.46
N SER A 75 22.68 9.46 2.48
CA SER A 75 23.93 9.34 1.72
C SER A 75 24.84 8.25 2.31
N VAL A 76 24.98 8.20 3.63
CA VAL A 76 25.68 7.11 4.35
C VAL A 76 25.08 5.75 3.98
N LEU A 77 23.76 5.57 4.08
CA LEU A 77 23.09 4.31 3.78
C LEU A 77 23.31 3.83 2.33
N LYS A 78 23.37 4.76 1.36
CA LYS A 78 23.65 4.43 -0.04
C LYS A 78 25.02 3.80 -0.25
N TYR A 79 26.04 4.29 0.45
CA TYR A 79 27.39 3.73 0.38
C TYR A 79 27.50 2.46 1.22
N LEU A 80 26.87 2.45 2.39
CA LEU A 80 26.90 1.33 3.34
C LEU A 80 26.24 0.05 2.83
N VAL A 81 25.43 0.10 1.77
CA VAL A 81 24.98 -1.11 1.06
C VAL A 81 26.13 -1.81 0.32
N LYS A 82 27.20 -1.09 -0.05
CA LYS A 82 28.24 -1.60 -0.96
C LYS A 82 29.61 -1.75 -0.32
N MET A 83 29.82 -1.16 0.85
CA MET A 83 31.13 -1.15 1.48
C MET A 83 31.04 -1.08 3.01
N PRO A 84 32.07 -1.56 3.70
CA PRO A 84 32.21 -1.49 5.15
C PRO A 84 32.13 -0.07 5.73
N LEU A 85 31.63 0.02 6.97
CA LEU A 85 31.38 1.27 7.69
C LEU A 85 32.63 2.16 7.88
N ASP A 86 33.81 1.55 8.03
CA ASP A 86 35.10 2.24 8.24
C ASP A 86 35.55 3.07 7.03
N LEU A 87 35.07 2.76 5.83
CA LEU A 87 35.41 3.49 4.61
C LEU A 87 34.50 4.71 4.36
N ILE A 88 33.36 4.79 5.05
CA ILE A 88 32.32 5.80 4.80
C ILE A 88 32.80 7.24 5.10
N PRO A 89 33.52 7.53 6.20
CA PRO A 89 34.04 8.88 6.47
C PRO A 89 34.87 9.49 5.34
N ASN A 90 35.61 8.65 4.61
CA ASN A 90 36.47 9.10 3.52
C ASN A 90 35.66 9.56 2.28
N LEU A 91 34.40 9.16 2.16
CA LEU A 91 33.54 9.43 1.00
C LEU A 91 32.46 10.46 1.30
N VAL A 92 31.92 10.43 2.51
CA VAL A 92 30.82 11.31 2.94
C VAL A 92 31.31 12.20 4.08
N LYS A 93 31.69 13.43 3.74
CA LYS A 93 32.11 14.43 4.73
C LYS A 93 31.00 14.67 5.76
N GLY A 94 31.37 14.71 7.05
CA GLY A 94 30.43 14.92 8.14
C GLY A 94 29.74 13.64 8.63
N SER A 95 29.97 12.49 7.97
CA SER A 95 29.38 11.21 8.39
C SER A 95 30.03 10.61 9.64
N GLU A 96 31.18 11.13 10.09
CA GLU A 96 31.93 10.67 11.25
C GLU A 96 31.02 10.54 12.48
N VAL A 97 30.16 11.54 12.71
CA VAL A 97 29.23 11.55 13.85
C VAL A 97 28.25 10.37 13.83
N LEU A 98 27.79 9.97 12.63
CA LEU A 98 26.81 8.89 12.45
C LEU A 98 27.42 7.50 12.57
N VAL A 99 28.72 7.37 12.30
CA VAL A 99 29.41 6.06 12.23
C VAL A 99 30.30 5.78 13.45
N GLU A 100 30.60 6.79 14.27
CA GLU A 100 31.44 6.66 15.47
C GLU A 100 30.90 5.62 16.46
N ASN A 101 29.58 5.61 16.67
CA ASN A 101 28.93 4.58 17.48
C ASN A 101 28.14 3.62 16.58
N LYS A 102 28.79 2.50 16.24
CA LYS A 102 28.22 1.47 15.37
C LYS A 102 26.94 0.85 15.95
N ASP A 103 26.83 0.75 17.28
CA ASP A 103 25.68 0.13 17.95
C ASP A 103 24.40 0.96 17.76
N TYR A 104 24.49 2.29 17.87
CA TYR A 104 23.33 3.16 17.61
C TYR A 104 22.90 3.10 16.14
N LEU A 105 23.86 3.12 15.20
CA LEU A 105 23.55 2.97 13.78
C LEU A 105 22.92 1.60 13.49
N PHE A 106 23.46 0.53 14.05
CA PHE A 106 22.91 -0.82 13.92
C PHE A 106 21.45 -0.89 14.41
N GLN A 107 21.20 -0.40 15.64
CA GLN A 107 19.85 -0.35 16.22
C GLN A 107 18.91 0.53 15.40
N PHE A 108 19.40 1.63 14.82
CA PHE A 108 18.60 2.48 13.94
C PHE A 108 18.16 1.71 12.68
N ILE A 109 19.04 0.93 12.07
CA ILE A 109 18.71 0.13 10.87
C ILE A 109 17.69 -0.97 11.20
N GLU A 110 17.85 -1.65 12.34
CA GLU A 110 16.85 -2.60 12.83
C GLU A 110 15.49 -1.92 13.07
N PHE A 111 15.51 -0.76 13.72
CA PHE A 111 14.30 0.02 13.93
C PHE A 111 13.65 0.42 12.60
N LEU A 112 14.40 0.96 11.64
CA LEU A 112 13.89 1.41 10.35
C LEU A 112 13.27 0.25 9.56
N TYR A 113 13.92 -0.92 9.55
CA TYR A 113 13.40 -2.11 8.89
C TYR A 113 12.11 -2.62 9.54
N ASN A 114 12.06 -2.64 10.88
CA ASN A 114 10.84 -3.00 11.61
C ASN A 114 9.72 -1.95 11.43
N TYR A 115 10.08 -0.67 11.38
CA TYR A 115 9.16 0.44 11.12
C TYR A 115 8.51 0.31 9.75
N TRP A 116 9.29 0.02 8.71
CA TRP A 116 8.77 -0.30 7.38
C TRP A 116 7.83 -1.51 7.42
N ARG A 117 8.23 -2.57 8.12
CA ARG A 117 7.48 -3.83 8.20
C ARG A 117 6.17 -3.73 8.99
N HIS A 118 6.01 -2.71 9.83
CA HIS A 118 4.82 -2.51 10.65
C HIS A 118 3.61 -1.94 9.89
N TYR A 119 3.84 -1.42 8.68
CA TYR A 119 2.77 -1.02 7.76
C TYR A 119 2.11 -2.24 7.11
N ASP A 120 0.85 -2.11 6.74
CA ASP A 120 0.17 -2.94 5.76
C ASP A 120 0.48 -2.36 4.37
N ARG A 121 1.19 -3.10 3.53
CA ARG A 121 1.68 -2.63 2.23
C ARG A 121 0.81 -3.20 1.11
N PHE A 122 0.14 -2.30 0.41
CA PHE A 122 -0.72 -2.59 -0.73
C PHE A 122 -0.05 -2.11 -2.01
N ILE A 123 -0.01 -2.96 -3.03
CA ILE A 123 0.41 -2.57 -4.38
C ILE A 123 -0.79 -2.66 -5.33
N ILE A 124 -1.14 -1.56 -5.98
CA ILE A 124 -2.18 -1.50 -7.00
C ILE A 124 -1.48 -1.28 -8.33
N CYS A 125 -1.53 -2.28 -9.20
CA CYS A 125 -0.99 -2.21 -10.55
C CYS A 125 -2.10 -1.87 -11.53
N ASN A 126 -1.95 -0.74 -12.22
CA ASN A 126 -2.82 -0.34 -13.30
C ASN A 126 -2.30 -0.97 -14.60
N ALA A 127 -2.89 -2.09 -15.02
CA ALA A 127 -2.56 -2.73 -16.31
C ALA A 127 -3.16 -1.99 -17.52
N ALA A 128 -3.33 -0.66 -17.42
CA ALA A 128 -3.90 0.14 -18.49
C ALA A 128 -2.86 0.32 -19.61
N GLY A 129 -2.90 -0.57 -20.61
CA GLY A 129 -2.42 -0.24 -21.94
C GLY A 129 -1.16 -0.94 -22.45
N ASP A 130 -0.81 -2.14 -22.00
CA ASP A 130 0.19 -2.94 -22.73
C ASP A 130 -0.42 -4.20 -23.37
N PRO A 131 -0.84 -4.13 -24.65
CA PRO A 131 -1.31 -5.28 -25.42
C PRO A 131 -0.23 -6.38 -25.59
N LEU A 132 1.04 -6.07 -25.30
CA LEU A 132 2.17 -7.00 -25.44
C LEU A 132 2.41 -7.85 -24.20
N ASP A 133 1.82 -7.51 -23.04
CA ASP A 133 1.93 -8.36 -21.86
C ASP A 133 0.84 -9.45 -21.94
N GLU A 134 1.08 -10.47 -22.77
CA GLU A 134 0.20 -11.65 -22.89
C GLU A 134 -0.03 -12.35 -21.53
N ARG A 135 0.77 -12.02 -20.50
CA ARG A 135 0.75 -12.61 -19.15
C ARG A 135 1.06 -11.59 -18.05
N PRO A 136 0.19 -10.58 -17.81
CA PRO A 136 0.42 -9.51 -16.84
C PRO A 136 0.72 -10.04 -15.43
N TYR A 137 0.16 -11.21 -15.09
CA TYR A 137 0.37 -11.89 -13.82
C TYR A 137 1.84 -12.28 -13.56
N ARG A 138 2.62 -12.62 -14.61
CA ARG A 138 4.03 -13.02 -14.44
C ARG A 138 4.90 -11.83 -14.13
N THR A 139 4.77 -10.78 -14.94
CA THR A 139 5.44 -9.49 -14.73
C THR A 139 5.12 -9.00 -13.33
N PHE A 140 3.85 -9.02 -12.97
CA PHE A 140 3.35 -8.64 -11.65
C PHE A 140 3.95 -9.44 -10.49
N HIS A 141 3.92 -10.78 -10.52
CA HIS A 141 4.52 -11.60 -9.46
C HIS A 141 6.02 -11.32 -9.31
N ASN A 142 6.74 -11.23 -10.43
CA ASN A 142 8.17 -10.92 -10.44
C ASN A 142 8.44 -9.54 -9.82
N THR A 143 7.62 -8.53 -10.11
CA THR A 143 7.76 -7.17 -9.55
C THR A 143 7.64 -7.18 -8.02
N ILE A 144 6.67 -7.90 -7.47
CA ILE A 144 6.45 -7.99 -6.01
C ILE A 144 7.58 -8.75 -5.31
N GLU A 145 8.01 -9.87 -5.90
CA GLU A 145 9.15 -10.63 -5.40
C GLU A 145 10.42 -9.78 -5.42
N LYS A 146 10.72 -9.12 -6.55
CA LYS A 146 11.88 -8.23 -6.67
C LYS A 146 11.89 -7.15 -5.60
N LEU A 147 10.78 -6.47 -5.33
CA LEU A 147 10.71 -5.49 -4.24
C LEU A 147 11.09 -6.12 -2.90
N THR A 148 10.51 -7.29 -2.59
CA THR A 148 10.80 -8.01 -1.36
C THR A 148 12.29 -8.33 -1.25
N HIS A 149 12.90 -8.77 -2.33
CA HIS A 149 14.33 -9.06 -2.41
C HIS A 149 15.19 -7.81 -2.23
N VAL A 150 14.85 -6.70 -2.88
CA VAL A 150 15.60 -5.43 -2.79
C VAL A 150 15.57 -4.88 -1.37
N VAL A 151 14.39 -4.75 -0.76
CA VAL A 151 14.27 -4.20 0.60
C VAL A 151 15.02 -5.06 1.61
N ARG A 152 14.88 -6.39 1.51
CA ARG A 152 15.55 -7.34 2.40
C ARG A 152 17.06 -7.37 2.17
N GLY A 153 17.51 -7.30 0.91
CA GLY A 153 18.92 -7.25 0.53
C GLY A 153 19.59 -6.01 1.11
N VAL A 154 19.03 -4.82 0.84
CA VAL A 154 19.53 -3.55 1.37
C VAL A 154 19.69 -3.56 2.89
N TYR A 155 18.69 -4.07 3.61
CA TYR A 155 18.78 -4.19 5.06
C TYR A 155 19.94 -5.10 5.52
N ARG A 156 20.09 -6.28 4.90
CA ARG A 156 21.15 -7.23 5.25
C ARG A 156 22.53 -6.69 4.92
N ASP A 157 22.69 -6.15 3.71
CA ASP A 157 23.97 -5.60 3.24
C ASP A 157 24.42 -4.46 4.16
N ILE A 158 23.50 -3.59 4.58
CA ILE A 158 23.82 -2.53 5.56
C ILE A 158 24.21 -3.13 6.91
N GLN A 159 23.46 -4.09 7.45
CA GLN A 159 23.79 -4.69 8.75
C GLN A 159 25.17 -5.36 8.72
N GLU A 160 25.46 -6.14 7.68
CA GLU A 160 26.75 -6.82 7.52
C GLU A 160 27.90 -5.83 7.36
N ASN A 161 27.71 -4.73 6.63
CA ASN A 161 28.73 -3.70 6.48
C ASN A 161 28.93 -2.84 7.75
N ILE A 162 27.97 -2.83 8.68
CA ILE A 162 28.12 -2.21 10.01
C ILE A 162 28.92 -3.11 10.94
N THR A 163 28.56 -4.40 11.02
CA THR A 163 29.15 -5.35 11.95
C THR A 163 30.50 -5.89 11.47
N GLY A 164 30.69 -6.02 10.16
CA GLY A 164 31.82 -6.74 9.56
C GLY A 164 31.70 -8.26 9.63
N ASP A 165 30.55 -8.76 10.10
CA ASP A 165 30.29 -10.19 10.35
C ASP A 165 29.04 -10.65 9.61
N HIS A 166 29.07 -11.88 9.10
CA HIS A 166 27.91 -12.55 8.50
C HIS A 166 27.13 -13.35 9.57
N PRO A 167 25.83 -13.11 9.74
CA PRO A 167 25.01 -13.91 10.65
C PRO A 167 24.98 -15.38 10.25
N ASN A 168 25.24 -16.28 11.21
CA ASN A 168 25.06 -17.72 10.99
C ASN A 168 23.58 -18.12 10.80
N VAL A 169 22.65 -17.28 11.23
CA VAL A 169 21.19 -17.51 11.12
C VAL A 169 20.52 -16.30 10.50
N TYR A 170 20.01 -16.47 9.28
CA TYR A 170 19.19 -15.47 8.61
C TYR A 170 17.70 -15.74 8.81
N ARG A 171 16.96 -14.73 9.27
CA ARG A 171 15.50 -14.76 9.24
C ARG A 171 14.99 -14.29 7.88
N GLN A 172 14.11 -15.07 7.26
CA GLN A 172 13.39 -14.67 6.06
C GLN A 172 12.07 -14.03 6.46
N VAL A 173 12.10 -12.73 6.69
CA VAL A 173 10.88 -11.98 7.00
C VAL A 173 10.40 -11.22 5.77
N ARG A 174 9.08 -11.19 5.58
CA ARG A 174 8.45 -10.51 4.45
C ARG A 174 8.62 -9.00 4.61
N ALA A 175 9.12 -8.37 3.55
CA ALA A 175 9.39 -6.94 3.50
C ALA A 175 8.83 -6.27 2.24
N GLY A 176 8.25 -7.05 1.31
CA GLY A 176 7.46 -6.51 0.21
C GLY A 176 6.00 -6.34 0.60
N ALA A 177 5.11 -6.31 -0.39
CA ALA A 177 3.68 -6.10 -0.17
C ALA A 177 2.97 -7.34 0.40
N GLU A 178 2.09 -7.13 1.37
CA GLU A 178 1.12 -8.11 1.89
C GLU A 178 0.07 -8.46 0.84
N ILE A 179 -0.40 -7.45 0.13
CA ILE A 179 -1.43 -7.59 -0.90
C ILE A 179 -0.97 -6.81 -2.11
N ALA A 180 -1.08 -7.45 -3.26
CA ALA A 180 -0.95 -6.78 -4.52
C ALA A 180 -2.17 -7.09 -5.38
N THR A 181 -2.60 -6.14 -6.20
CA THR A 181 -3.72 -6.33 -7.11
C THR A 181 -3.43 -5.77 -8.48
N ILE A 182 -3.99 -6.40 -9.50
CA ILE A 182 -4.15 -5.79 -10.82
C ILE A 182 -5.57 -5.25 -10.88
N ALA A 183 -5.71 -3.95 -11.11
CA ALA A 183 -7.01 -3.30 -11.21
C ALA A 183 -7.00 -2.31 -12.38
N MET A 184 -8.11 -2.22 -13.10
CA MET A 184 -8.26 -1.26 -14.19
C MET A 184 -9.73 -0.87 -14.36
N PRO A 185 -10.02 0.37 -14.79
CA PRO A 185 -11.36 0.76 -15.17
C PRO A 185 -11.92 -0.20 -16.21
N LYS A 186 -13.20 -0.57 -16.06
CA LYS A 186 -13.92 -1.40 -17.03
C LYS A 186 -15.35 -0.91 -17.11
N GLU A 187 -15.84 -0.74 -18.33
CA GLU A 187 -17.27 -0.55 -18.56
C GLU A 187 -18.02 -1.85 -18.23
N VAL A 188 -19.04 -1.72 -17.39
CA VAL A 188 -19.95 -2.80 -17.00
C VAL A 188 -21.36 -2.36 -17.36
N PRO A 189 -22.20 -3.22 -17.98
CA PRO A 189 -23.53 -2.85 -18.45
C PRO A 189 -24.51 -2.69 -17.27
N MET A 190 -24.45 -1.54 -16.62
CA MET A 190 -25.33 -1.12 -15.53
C MET A 190 -26.09 0.16 -15.93
N PRO A 191 -27.19 0.53 -15.23
CA PRO A 191 -27.92 1.75 -15.53
C PRO A 191 -27.01 2.99 -15.55
N GLN A 192 -27.25 3.88 -16.51
CA GLN A 192 -26.39 5.03 -16.82
C GLN A 192 -26.03 5.86 -15.56
N PHE A 193 -27.02 6.07 -14.70
CA PHE A 193 -26.85 6.79 -13.44
C PHE A 193 -25.75 6.21 -12.53
N TYR A 194 -25.63 4.88 -12.45
CA TYR A 194 -24.58 4.24 -11.66
C TYR A 194 -23.26 4.21 -12.40
N SER A 195 -23.28 3.90 -13.71
CA SER A 195 -22.06 3.79 -14.50
C SER A 195 -21.31 5.12 -14.56
N GLU A 196 -22.00 6.26 -14.70
CA GLU A 196 -21.36 7.59 -14.75
C GLU A 196 -20.57 7.92 -13.47
N LYS A 197 -21.03 7.44 -12.31
CA LYS A 197 -20.36 7.69 -11.03
C LYS A 197 -19.24 6.69 -10.73
N LEU A 198 -19.29 5.49 -11.31
CA LEU A 198 -18.45 4.36 -10.92
C LEU A 198 -17.47 3.91 -12.01
N ALA A 199 -17.61 4.39 -13.26
CA ALA A 199 -16.82 3.93 -14.41
C ALA A 199 -15.31 4.16 -14.26
N GLU A 200 -14.91 5.25 -13.61
CA GLU A 200 -13.49 5.56 -13.41
C GLU A 200 -12.83 4.73 -12.30
N ILE A 201 -13.62 4.08 -11.44
CA ILE A 201 -13.08 3.28 -10.34
C ILE A 201 -12.47 1.99 -10.88
N PRO A 202 -11.20 1.68 -10.59
CA PRO A 202 -10.58 0.46 -11.05
C PRO A 202 -11.25 -0.80 -10.49
N ILE A 203 -11.61 -1.73 -11.39
CA ILE A 203 -12.12 -3.06 -11.03
C ILE A 203 -10.96 -4.04 -10.93
N ILE A 204 -10.90 -4.72 -9.79
CA ILE A 204 -9.91 -5.76 -9.49
C ILE A 204 -10.11 -6.94 -10.42
N ARG A 205 -9.02 -7.36 -11.07
CA ARG A 205 -8.99 -8.54 -11.95
C ARG A 205 -8.25 -9.70 -11.33
N GLN A 206 -7.22 -9.39 -10.55
CA GLN A 206 -6.37 -10.38 -9.91
C GLN A 206 -5.88 -9.84 -8.58
N VAL A 207 -5.80 -10.72 -7.58
CA VAL A 207 -5.25 -10.43 -6.27
C VAL A 207 -4.16 -11.44 -5.96
N LEU A 208 -2.99 -10.96 -5.58
CA LEU A 208 -1.92 -11.74 -4.98
C LEU A 208 -1.91 -11.44 -3.48
N LEU A 209 -2.15 -12.48 -2.69
CA LEU A 209 -2.05 -12.43 -1.24
C LEU A 209 -0.71 -13.04 -0.81
N ASN A 210 -0.02 -12.38 0.11
CA ASN A 210 1.24 -12.83 0.68
C ASN A 210 1.11 -13.09 2.20
N PRO A 211 0.64 -14.29 2.62
CA PRO A 211 0.43 -14.63 4.03
C PRO A 211 1.71 -14.60 4.89
N PRO A 212 1.69 -14.29 6.20
CA PRO A 212 0.51 -14.14 7.03
C PRO A 212 -0.10 -12.76 6.85
N LEU A 213 -1.39 -12.73 6.53
CA LEU A 213 -2.16 -11.50 6.44
C LEU A 213 -2.83 -11.24 7.80
N VAL A 214 -2.21 -10.41 8.63
CA VAL A 214 -2.80 -10.02 9.92
C VAL A 214 -3.62 -8.75 9.70
N ILE A 215 -4.90 -8.91 9.39
CA ILE A 215 -5.82 -7.79 9.20
C ILE A 215 -6.27 -7.26 10.57
N TYR A 216 -5.92 -6.01 10.88
CA TYR A 216 -6.45 -5.32 12.05
C TYR A 216 -7.77 -4.64 11.70
N GLN A 217 -8.88 -5.21 12.16
CA GLN A 217 -10.20 -4.63 11.92
C GLN A 217 -10.49 -3.50 12.92
N PRO A 218 -11.04 -2.34 12.48
CA PRO A 218 -11.39 -1.23 13.38
C PRO A 218 -12.43 -1.61 14.44
N ASN A 219 -13.32 -2.56 14.15
CA ASN A 219 -14.35 -3.05 15.05
C ASN A 219 -14.69 -4.51 14.70
N ASN A 220 -14.88 -5.36 15.72
CA ASN A 220 -15.28 -6.75 15.57
C ASN A 220 -16.76 -7.01 15.94
N LYS A 221 -17.46 -5.99 16.47
CA LYS A 221 -18.86 -6.09 16.84
C LYS A 221 -19.74 -6.03 15.60
N ARG A 222 -20.55 -7.07 15.40
CA ARG A 222 -21.67 -7.05 14.44
C ARG A 222 -22.81 -6.23 15.05
N SER A 223 -22.68 -4.91 14.97
CA SER A 223 -23.71 -3.98 15.41
C SER A 223 -24.23 -3.19 14.22
N GLY A 224 -25.50 -3.36 13.88
CA GLY A 224 -26.14 -2.70 12.74
C GLY A 224 -27.19 -3.62 12.13
N GLN A 225 -28.28 -3.02 11.65
CA GLN A 225 -29.26 -3.68 10.80
C GLN A 225 -29.24 -2.96 9.46
N PHE A 226 -29.35 -3.72 8.37
CA PHE A 226 -29.56 -3.13 7.05
C PHE A 226 -30.98 -2.59 6.99
N VAL A 227 -31.10 -1.27 6.84
CA VAL A 227 -32.41 -0.60 6.74
C VAL A 227 -32.68 -0.24 5.29
N LYS A 228 -33.86 -0.64 4.80
CA LYS A 228 -34.32 -0.23 3.47
C LYS A 228 -34.61 1.25 3.46
N VAL A 229 -34.07 1.96 2.47
CA VAL A 229 -34.36 3.38 2.25
C VAL A 229 -35.19 3.58 0.98
N VAL A 230 -35.92 4.69 0.93
CA VAL A 230 -36.81 5.03 -0.19
C VAL A 230 -36.08 5.80 -1.29
N LYS A 231 -35.02 6.53 -0.93
CA LYS A 231 -34.21 7.32 -1.86
C LYS A 231 -32.90 6.60 -2.14
N ASN A 232 -32.39 6.71 -3.36
CA ASN A 232 -31.14 6.10 -3.75
C ASN A 232 -29.97 6.80 -3.04
N PRO A 233 -29.16 6.10 -2.22
CA PRO A 233 -28.01 6.70 -1.55
C PRO A 233 -27.02 7.30 -2.54
N MET A 234 -26.90 6.70 -3.72
CA MET A 234 -25.99 7.15 -4.76
C MET A 234 -26.27 8.56 -5.24
N ASP A 235 -27.48 9.12 -5.04
CA ASP A 235 -27.79 10.53 -5.36
C ASP A 235 -26.91 11.52 -4.58
N TYR A 236 -26.49 11.14 -3.38
CA TYR A 236 -25.83 12.03 -2.41
C TYR A 236 -24.36 11.72 -2.22
N VAL A 237 -23.90 10.54 -2.64
CA VAL A 237 -22.50 10.14 -2.44
C VAL A 237 -21.61 10.82 -3.47
N GLU A 238 -20.61 11.54 -2.97
CA GLU A 238 -19.48 12.02 -3.75
C GLU A 238 -18.33 11.00 -3.65
N ILE A 239 -17.71 10.70 -4.78
CA ILE A 239 -16.67 9.68 -4.90
C ILE A 239 -15.46 10.29 -5.59
N ASP A 240 -14.28 10.13 -4.98
CA ASP A 240 -13.00 10.32 -5.66
C ASP A 240 -12.51 8.94 -6.15
N PRO A 241 -12.48 8.66 -7.47
CA PRO A 241 -12.05 7.37 -7.99
C PRO A 241 -10.65 6.94 -7.55
N ASP A 242 -9.76 7.90 -7.21
CA ASP A 242 -8.41 7.62 -6.74
C ASP A 242 -8.34 7.12 -5.28
N GLU A 243 -9.47 7.07 -4.58
CA GLU A 243 -9.55 6.55 -3.21
C GLU A 243 -10.30 5.22 -3.12
N TRP A 244 -10.78 4.68 -4.24
CA TRP A 244 -11.65 3.50 -4.27
C TRP A 244 -11.13 2.40 -5.17
N LEU A 245 -11.51 1.16 -4.85
CA LEU A 245 -11.37 -0.02 -5.69
C LEU A 245 -12.68 -0.81 -5.70
N CYS A 246 -12.91 -1.55 -6.78
CA CYS A 246 -14.04 -2.46 -6.89
C CYS A 246 -13.58 -3.92 -6.91
N TYR A 247 -14.06 -4.72 -5.95
CA TYR A 247 -13.97 -6.17 -5.99
C TYR A 247 -15.25 -6.73 -6.62
N PRO A 248 -15.19 -7.32 -7.84
CA PRO A 248 -16.37 -7.88 -8.46
C PRO A 248 -16.63 -9.27 -7.88
N ALA A 249 -17.43 -9.35 -6.81
CA ALA A 249 -17.69 -10.60 -6.11
C ALA A 249 -18.68 -11.46 -6.90
N LYS A 250 -18.26 -12.68 -7.25
CA LYS A 250 -19.12 -13.72 -7.79
C LYS A 250 -19.64 -14.59 -6.65
N VAL A 251 -20.97 -14.60 -6.48
CA VAL A 251 -21.68 -15.33 -5.43
C VAL A 251 -22.65 -16.30 -6.09
N GLY A 252 -22.15 -17.50 -6.40
CA GLY A 252 -22.88 -18.43 -7.26
C GLY A 252 -23.03 -17.85 -8.67
N GLU A 253 -24.27 -17.66 -9.11
CA GLU A 253 -24.58 -17.05 -10.41
C GLU A 253 -24.67 -15.51 -10.36
N LEU A 254 -24.62 -14.93 -9.15
CA LEU A 254 -24.78 -13.49 -8.95
C LEU A 254 -23.43 -12.78 -9.00
N VAL A 255 -23.42 -11.57 -9.55
CA VAL A 255 -22.29 -10.63 -9.53
C VAL A 255 -22.69 -9.40 -8.75
N ILE A 256 -21.94 -9.13 -7.68
CA ILE A 256 -22.07 -7.93 -6.85
C ILE A 256 -20.79 -7.12 -6.97
N LEU A 257 -20.91 -5.86 -7.38
CA LEU A 257 -19.77 -4.95 -7.46
C LEU A 257 -19.54 -4.32 -6.08
N ALA A 258 -18.56 -4.85 -5.34
CA ALA A 258 -18.22 -4.36 -4.01
C ALA A 258 -17.12 -3.29 -4.10
N TYR A 259 -17.53 -2.03 -4.01
CA TYR A 259 -16.66 -0.86 -3.94
C TYR A 259 -16.23 -0.61 -2.50
N PHE A 260 -14.94 -0.36 -2.29
CA PHE A 260 -14.40 -0.06 -0.96
C PHE A 260 -13.32 1.01 -1.01
N HIS A 261 -13.36 1.90 -0.02
CA HIS A 261 -12.42 3.01 0.13
C HIS A 261 -11.05 2.54 0.64
N GLU A 262 -9.97 3.22 0.27
CA GLU A 262 -8.57 2.96 0.68
C GLU A 262 -8.33 2.85 2.20
N LYS A 263 -9.19 3.48 3.00
CA LYS A 263 -9.19 3.32 4.47
C LYS A 263 -9.48 1.89 4.92
N PHE A 264 -10.17 1.11 4.10
CA PHE A 264 -10.67 -0.23 4.39
C PHE A 264 -10.15 -1.31 3.43
N TYR A 265 -9.02 -1.08 2.75
CA TYR A 265 -8.43 -2.05 1.82
C TYR A 265 -8.21 -3.43 2.44
N GLU A 266 -7.78 -3.50 3.70
CA GLU A 266 -7.63 -4.74 4.45
C GLU A 266 -8.93 -5.57 4.50
N LEU A 267 -10.09 -4.91 4.59
CA LEU A 267 -11.39 -5.57 4.58
C LEU A 267 -11.84 -5.88 3.15
N GLY A 268 -11.67 -4.95 2.21
CA GLY A 268 -12.04 -5.17 0.81
C GLY A 268 -11.28 -6.32 0.18
N PHE A 269 -9.96 -6.41 0.37
CA PHE A 269 -9.16 -7.52 -0.13
C PHE A 269 -9.41 -8.84 0.63
N SER A 270 -9.97 -8.80 1.84
CA SER A 270 -10.36 -10.03 2.54
C SER A 270 -11.49 -10.79 1.82
N LEU A 271 -12.27 -10.10 0.95
CA LEU A 271 -13.28 -10.72 0.09
C LEU A 271 -12.68 -11.78 -0.84
N ALA A 272 -11.39 -11.67 -1.19
CA ALA A 272 -10.66 -12.67 -1.98
C ALA A 272 -10.57 -14.05 -1.30
N ASN A 273 -10.76 -14.11 0.02
CA ASN A 273 -10.83 -15.39 0.74
C ASN A 273 -12.25 -15.97 0.81
N LEU A 274 -13.27 -15.18 0.44
CA LEU A 274 -14.69 -15.50 0.65
C LEU A 274 -15.45 -15.74 -0.65
N PHE A 275 -15.10 -14.99 -1.71
CA PHE A 275 -15.82 -14.98 -2.97
C PHE A 275 -14.85 -15.05 -4.14
N GLU A 276 -15.30 -15.66 -5.24
CA GLU A 276 -14.56 -15.65 -6.49
C GLU A 276 -14.58 -14.24 -7.12
N ILE A 277 -13.52 -13.90 -7.86
CA ILE A 277 -13.48 -12.67 -8.68
C ILE A 277 -14.25 -12.97 -9.97
N ALA A 278 -15.23 -12.13 -10.32
CA ALA A 278 -16.01 -12.29 -11.53
C ALA A 278 -15.13 -12.18 -12.79
N THR A 279 -15.36 -13.08 -13.74
CA THR A 279 -14.62 -13.11 -15.02
C THR A 279 -15.08 -12.02 -15.97
N ASP A 280 -14.38 -11.86 -17.10
CA ASP A 280 -14.83 -10.92 -18.14
C ASP A 280 -16.21 -11.25 -18.70
N GLU A 281 -16.54 -12.54 -18.81
CA GLU A 281 -17.85 -13.04 -19.26
C GLU A 281 -18.95 -12.72 -18.24
N ASP A 282 -18.65 -12.87 -16.94
CA ASP A 282 -19.57 -12.52 -15.86
C ASP A 282 -19.84 -11.00 -15.86
N LEU A 283 -18.79 -10.19 -16.05
CA LEU A 283 -18.86 -8.72 -16.11
C LEU A 283 -19.45 -8.19 -17.42
N ALA A 284 -19.64 -9.03 -18.44
CA ALA A 284 -20.40 -8.66 -19.64
C ALA A 284 -21.91 -8.69 -19.40
N LYS A 285 -22.36 -9.19 -18.24
CA LYS A 285 -23.76 -9.18 -17.81
C LYS A 285 -23.99 -8.07 -16.79
N LYS A 286 -25.24 -7.60 -16.69
CA LYS A 286 -25.64 -6.62 -15.69
C LYS A 286 -25.46 -7.23 -14.28
N PRO A 287 -24.77 -6.56 -13.35
CA PRO A 287 -24.63 -7.03 -11.97
C PRO A 287 -25.98 -6.96 -11.24
N GLN A 288 -26.17 -7.81 -10.22
CA GLN A 288 -27.40 -7.82 -9.41
C GLN A 288 -27.32 -6.87 -8.22
N GLY A 289 -26.13 -6.35 -7.91
CA GLY A 289 -26.01 -5.31 -6.92
C GLY A 289 -24.69 -4.56 -6.94
N ILE A 290 -24.74 -3.41 -6.28
CA ILE A 290 -23.61 -2.57 -5.94
C ILE A 290 -23.53 -2.57 -4.42
N TYR A 291 -22.33 -2.65 -3.87
CA TYR A 291 -22.11 -2.51 -2.44
C TYR A 291 -21.00 -1.50 -2.22
N MET A 292 -21.25 -0.43 -1.46
CA MET A 292 -20.25 0.60 -1.20
C MET A 292 -19.86 0.62 0.28
N PHE A 293 -18.57 0.39 0.54
CA PHE A 293 -18.02 0.34 1.89
C PHE A 293 -17.00 1.44 2.15
N GLY A 294 -17.29 2.25 3.17
CA GLY A 294 -16.47 3.42 3.52
C GLY A 294 -16.99 4.75 2.99
N VAL A 295 -18.27 4.80 2.59
CA VAL A 295 -18.99 6.04 2.29
C VAL A 295 -18.97 6.95 3.51
N ASN A 296 -18.73 8.25 3.29
CA ASN A 296 -18.77 9.22 4.36
C ASN A 296 -20.20 9.31 4.93
N LYS A 297 -20.32 9.13 6.25
CA LYS A 297 -21.61 9.15 6.96
C LYS A 297 -22.40 10.43 6.72
N THR A 298 -21.73 11.56 6.49
CA THR A 298 -22.41 12.84 6.23
C THR A 298 -23.22 12.84 4.95
N PHE A 299 -22.85 12.03 3.95
CA PHE A 299 -23.58 11.96 2.67
C PHE A 299 -24.88 11.15 2.77
N ILE A 300 -24.96 10.24 3.74
CA ILE A 300 -26.11 9.36 3.94
C ILE A 300 -26.89 9.70 5.20
N ASP A 301 -26.54 10.80 5.86
CA ASP A 301 -27.21 11.26 7.06
C ASP A 301 -28.66 11.64 6.74
N GLY A 302 -29.58 11.22 7.61
CA GLY A 302 -31.02 11.39 7.40
C GLY A 302 -31.68 10.44 6.40
N LEU A 303 -30.94 9.59 5.68
CA LEU A 303 -31.54 8.55 4.82
C LEU A 303 -32.06 7.35 5.61
N GLY A 304 -31.43 7.02 6.74
CA GLY A 304 -31.80 5.87 7.56
C GLY A 304 -31.41 6.03 9.03
N SER A 305 -32.03 5.23 9.90
CA SER A 305 -31.76 5.26 11.35
C SER A 305 -30.42 4.62 11.74
N PHE A 306 -29.82 3.86 10.83
CA PHE A 306 -28.52 3.22 10.99
C PHE A 306 -27.60 3.60 9.81
N PRO A 307 -26.27 3.60 9.99
CA PRO A 307 -25.32 3.91 8.91
C PRO A 307 -25.28 2.83 7.81
N THR A 308 -25.87 1.65 8.06
CA THR A 308 -26.01 0.57 7.09
C THR A 308 -27.40 0.61 6.47
N ILE A 309 -27.47 1.10 5.23
CA ILE A 309 -28.70 1.25 4.47
C ILE A 309 -28.62 0.45 3.17
N PHE A 310 -29.77 0.12 2.58
CA PHE A 310 -29.84 -0.42 1.23
C PHE A 310 -31.02 0.15 0.46
N TYR A 311 -30.86 0.28 -0.85
CA TYR A 311 -31.91 0.67 -1.78
C TYR A 311 -32.20 -0.48 -2.74
N ASP A 312 -33.49 -0.77 -2.92
CA ASP A 312 -33.99 -1.83 -3.78
C ASP A 312 -34.51 -1.17 -5.06
N ASP A 313 -33.62 -1.08 -6.06
CA ASP A 313 -33.89 -0.50 -7.37
C ASP A 313 -34.67 -1.51 -8.21
N LYS A 314 -35.98 -1.55 -7.99
CA LYS A 314 -36.89 -2.47 -8.67
C LYS A 314 -36.97 -2.22 -10.17
N ASP A 315 -36.80 -0.98 -10.60
CA ASP A 315 -36.87 -0.60 -12.01
C ASP A 315 -35.71 -1.21 -12.79
N ASN A 316 -34.52 -1.26 -12.16
CA ASN A 316 -33.33 -1.86 -12.74
C ASN A 316 -33.03 -3.27 -12.25
N GLY A 317 -33.81 -3.81 -11.31
CA GLY A 317 -33.60 -5.13 -10.71
C GLY A 317 -32.25 -5.26 -9.99
N MET A 318 -31.85 -4.22 -9.25
CA MET A 318 -30.56 -4.13 -8.56
C MET A 318 -30.74 -3.76 -7.08
N VAL A 319 -29.80 -4.18 -6.24
CA VAL A 319 -29.68 -3.72 -4.85
C VAL A 319 -28.42 -2.86 -4.71
N VAL A 320 -28.53 -1.74 -4.00
CA VAL A 320 -27.43 -0.77 -3.76
C VAL A 320 -27.23 -0.54 -2.27
#